data_AF-A0A5C7VRP6-F1
#
_entry.id   AF-A0A5C7VRP6-F1
#
_cell.length_a   1.000
_cell.length_b   1.000
_cell.length_c   1.000
_cell.angle_alpha   90.00
_cell.angle_beta   90.00
_cell.angle_gamma   90.00
#
_symmetry.space_group_name_H-M   'P 1'
#
loop_
_entity.id
_entity.type
_entity.pdbx_description
1 polymer ?
#
loop_
_entity_poly.entity_id
_entity_poly.type
_entity_poly.pdbx_seq_one_letter_code
_entity_poly.pdbx_strand_id
1 'polypeptide(L)' 'SQGLAGLFLEAHPDPDNAKCDGPCALRLDKLEPFLTQLKQLDDLVKSFPPIETA' A
#
# COMPACT_ATOMS: atom_id res chain seq x y z
N SER A 1 -0.52 -15.88 -7.94
CA SER A 1 -1.15 -16.29 -6.67
C SER A 1 -1.12 -15.20 -5.60
N GLN A 2 -0.44 -14.06 -5.80
CA GLN A 2 -0.26 -13.04 -4.75
C GLN A 2 -1.55 -12.25 -4.47
N GLY A 3 -2.31 -12.70 -3.47
CA GLY A 3 -3.17 -11.86 -2.63
C GLY A 3 -2.52 -11.73 -1.25
N LEU A 4 -2.49 -10.52 -0.68
CA LEU A 4 -1.95 -10.28 0.65
C LEU A 4 -3.10 -10.04 1.65
N ALA A 5 -2.88 -10.47 2.90
CA ALA A 5 -3.84 -10.24 3.98
C ALA A 5 -3.80 -8.81 4.51
N GLY A 6 -2.66 -8.12 4.38
CA GLY A 6 -2.49 -6.75 4.84
C GLY A 6 -1.26 -6.09 4.26
N LEU A 7 -1.27 -4.76 4.32
CA LEU A 7 -0.16 -3.89 3.99
C LEU A 7 0.20 -3.08 5.24
N PHE A 8 1.49 -3.08 5.59
CA PHE A 8 2.03 -2.18 6.61
C PHE A 8 2.72 -1.01 5.91
N LEU A 9 2.50 0.21 6.42
CA LEU A 9 3.00 1.44 5.82
C LEU A 9 3.32 2.45 6.91
N GLU A 10 4.46 3.13 6.76
CA GLU A 10 4.83 4.30 7.56
C GLU A 10 4.57 5.59 6.77
N ALA A 11 4.10 6.63 7.46
CA ALA A 11 3.82 7.92 6.84
C ALA A 11 4.25 9.07 7.75
N HIS A 12 4.63 10.20 7.14
CA HIS A 12 5.03 11.41 7.85
C HIS A 12 4.48 12.67 7.14
N PRO A 13 4.03 13.71 7.88
CA PRO A 13 3.59 14.97 7.25
C PRO A 13 4.69 15.65 6.43
N ASP A 14 5.94 15.47 6.85
CA ASP A 14 7.12 16.05 6.23
C ASP A 14 8.31 15.07 6.27
N PRO A 15 8.38 14.09 5.35
CA PRO A 15 9.36 13.00 5.45
C PRO A 15 10.82 13.46 5.45
N ASP A 16 11.13 14.62 4.86
CA ASP A 16 12.48 15.19 4.81
C ASP A 16 13.00 15.58 6.21
N ASN A 17 12.10 15.81 7.16
CA ASN A 17 12.41 16.15 8.56
C ASN A 17 12.13 15.01 9.54
N ALA A 18 11.82 13.80 9.07
CA ALA A 18 11.63 12.64 9.94
C ALA A 18 12.94 12.25 10.63
N LYS A 19 12.88 11.89 11.92
CA LYS A 19 14.07 11.52 12.71
C LYS A 19 14.66 10.16 12.32
N CYS A 20 13.87 9.31 11.68
CA CYS A 20 14.22 7.98 11.20
C CYS A 20 13.35 7.68 9.98
N ASP A 21 13.90 6.91 9.03
CA ASP A 21 13.19 6.36 7.85
C ASP A 21 12.39 7.35 6.99
N GLY A 22 12.72 8.64 7.05
CA GLY A 22 12.09 9.70 6.26
C GLY A 22 11.99 9.40 4.76
N PRO A 23 13.08 9.01 4.07
CA PRO A 23 13.03 8.66 2.65
C PRO A 23 12.11 7.48 2.31
N CYS A 24 11.76 6.64 3.28
CA CYS A 24 10.87 5.48 3.11
C CYS A 24 9.41 5.80 3.50
N ALA A 25 9.17 6.88 4.24
CA ALA A 25 7.84 7.25 4.71
C ALA A 25 7.00 7.89 3.61
N LEU A 26 5.75 7.44 3.47
CA LEU A 26 4.78 8.09 2.58
C LEU A 26 4.48 9.50 3.10
N ARG A 27 4.40 10.50 2.20
CA ARG A 27 3.88 11.81 2.58
C ARG A 27 2.42 11.65 3.03
N LEU A 28 2.11 12.10 4.25
CA LEU A 28 0.81 11.83 4.87
C LEU A 28 -0.37 12.38 4.06
N ASP A 29 -0.20 13.50 3.35
CA ASP A 29 -1.21 14.09 2.47
C ASP A 29 -1.54 13.24 1.24
N LYS A 30 -0.73 12.21 0.95
CA LYS A 30 -0.97 11.24 -0.14
C LYS A 30 -1.59 9.93 0.34
N LEU A 31 -1.85 9.78 1.64
CA LEU A 31 -2.33 8.52 2.20
C LEU A 31 -3.68 8.09 1.61
N GLU A 32 -4.67 8.99 1.58
CA GLU A 32 -6.00 8.68 1.04
C GLU A 32 -6.01 8.28 -0.44
N PRO A 33 -5.42 9.07 -1.38
CA PRO A 33 -5.40 8.67 -2.79
C PRO A 33 -4.60 7.37 -2.99
N PHE A 34 -3.53 7.14 -2.23
CA PHE A 34 -2.76 5.89 -2.28
C PHE A 34 -3.59 4.69 -1.82
N LEU A 35 -4.24 4.78 -0.65
CA LEU A 35 -5.08 3.70 -0.12
C LEU A 35 -6.31 3.44 -1.01
N THR A 36 -6.85 4.47 -1.66
CA THR A 36 -7.97 4.32 -2.60
C THR A 36 -7.56 3.47 -3.80
N GLN A 37 -6.40 3.74 -4.40
CA GLN A 37 -5.87 2.94 -5.51
C GLN A 37 -5.57 1.50 -5.07
N LEU A 38 -4.96 1.33 -3.89
CA LEU A 38 -4.67 0.00 -3.34
C LEU A 38 -5.94 -0.80 -3.08
N LYS A 39 -6.99 -0.17 -2.54
CA LYS A 39 -8.27 -0.85 -2.33
C LYS A 39 -8.88 -1.34 -3.63
N GLN A 40 -8.84 -0.53 -4.69
CA GLN A 40 -9.36 -0.93 -6.01
C GLN A 40 -8.59 -2.13 -6.57
N LEU A 41 -7.26 -2.12 -6.45
CA LEU A 41 -6.42 -3.24 -6.84
C LEU A 41 -6.72 -4.49 -6.01
N ASP A 42 -6.89 -4.33 -4.70
CA ASP A 42 -7.18 -5.41 -3.78
C ASP A 42 -8.51 -6.09 -4.07
N ASP A 43 -9.58 -5.29 -4.21
CA ASP A 43 -10.91 -5.77 -4.59
C ASP A 43 -10.86 -6.52 -5.93
N LEU A 44 -10.14 -5.97 -6.93
CA LEU A 44 -9.99 -6.58 -8.24
C LEU A 44 -9.27 -7.93 -8.16
N VAL A 45 -8.08 -7.97 -7.56
CA VAL A 45 -7.26 -9.19 -7.51
C VAL A 45 -7.94 -10.28 -6.68
N LYS A 46 -8.60 -9.91 -5.57
CA LYS A 46 -9.36 -10.85 -4.74
C LYS A 46 -10.63 -11.39 -5.40
N SER A 47 -11.13 -10.73 -6.45
CA SER A 47 -12.29 -11.22 -7.22
C SER A 47 -11.94 -12.33 -8.22
N PHE A 48 -10.67 -12.49 -8.55
CA PHE A 48 -10.24 -13.49 -9.54
C PHE A 48 -10.28 -14.91 -8.96
N PRO A 49 -10.64 -15.91 -9.78
CA PRO A 49 -10.46 -17.30 -9.38
C PRO A 49 -8.97 -17.61 -9.21
N PRO A 50 -8.61 -18.58 -8.34
CA PRO A 50 -7.25 -19.08 -8.27
C PRO A 50 -6.77 -19.57 -9.64
N ILE A 51 -5.52 -19.24 -9.99
CA ILE A 51 -4.84 -19.76 -11.18
C ILE A 51 -3.91 -20.87 -10.72
N GLU A 52 -4.16 -22.09 -11.18
CA GLU A 52 -3.23 -23.21 -11.02
C GLU A 52 -2.02 -22.97 -11.92
N THR A 53 -0.86 -22.74 -11.30
CA THR A 53 0.39 -22.45 -12.01
C THR A 53 1.42 -23.58 -11.91
N ALA A 54 1.05 -24.71 -11.27
CA ALA A 54 1.85 -25.93 -11.15
C ALA A 54 0.94 -27.16 -11.01
#